data_AF-A0A6P6MST1-F1
#
_entry.id   AF-A0A6P6MST1-F1
#
_cell.length_a   1.000
_cell.length_b   1.000
_cell.length_c   1.000
_cell.angle_alpha   90.00
_cell.angle_beta   90.00
_cell.angle_gamma   90.00
#
_symmetry.space_group_name_H-M   'P 1'
#
loop_
_entity.id
_entity.type
_entity.pdbx_description
1 polymer ?
#
loop_
_entity_poly.entity_id
_entity_poly.type
_entity_poly.pdbx_seq_one_letter_code
_entity_poly.pdbx_strand_id
1 'polypeptide(L)'
;VFLMEDNIVVARISQRIENITGLSKKSAESLFVQNYGIGGRYEPHYDELGYENGRIATFLIYMSDVEIGGATVFPDVGVVLKPKKGSAVFWFNLRKNGNVDLNTKHAGCPVLRGNKWVANKWIHVFGQEFRRPCSLSYLE
;
A
#
# COMPACT_ATOMS: atom_id res chain seq x y z
N VAL A 1 2.13 9.09 -11.11
CA VAL A 1 3.30 8.83 -11.99
C VAL A 1 3.92 7.52 -11.57
N PHE A 2 4.20 6.61 -12.51
CA PHE A 2 4.93 5.38 -12.21
C PHE A 2 6.43 5.61 -12.34
N LEU A 3 7.18 5.23 -11.32
CA LEU A 3 8.64 5.23 -11.31
C LEU A 3 9.14 3.80 -11.53
N MET A 4 9.97 3.63 -12.56
CA MET A 4 10.48 2.33 -13.00
C MET A 4 11.76 1.94 -12.24
N GLU A 5 12.04 0.63 -12.16
CA GLU A 5 13.18 0.07 -11.41
C GLU A 5 14.51 0.10 -12.18
N ASP A 6 14.55 0.62 -13.41
CA ASP A 6 15.78 0.96 -14.12
C ASP A 6 16.54 2.11 -13.44
N ASN A 7 15.83 2.98 -12.71
CA ASN A 7 16.42 3.99 -11.85
C ASN A 7 16.97 3.37 -10.55
N ILE A 8 18.25 3.59 -10.28
CA ILE A 8 18.96 3.02 -9.12
C ILE A 8 18.31 3.38 -7.77
N VAL A 9 17.70 4.56 -7.64
CA VAL A 9 17.02 4.98 -6.40
C VAL A 9 15.75 4.15 -6.20
N VAL A 10 14.96 3.98 -7.25
CA VAL A 10 13.72 3.19 -7.22
C VAL A 10 14.05 1.73 -6.96
N ALA A 11 15.06 1.17 -7.62
CA ALA A 11 15.53 -0.20 -7.38
C ALA A 11 15.92 -0.44 -5.91
N ARG A 12 16.66 0.50 -5.30
CA ARG A 12 17.05 0.42 -3.87
C ARG A 12 15.84 0.50 -2.94
N ILE A 13 14.84 1.33 -3.25
CA ILE A 13 13.59 1.42 -2.48
C ILE A 13 12.83 0.11 -2.58
N SER A 14 12.63 -0.42 -3.79
CA SER A 14 11.91 -1.69 -3.97
C SER A 14 12.62 -2.86 -3.28
N GLN A 15 13.97 -2.91 -3.31
CA GLN A 15 14.72 -3.93 -2.58
C GLN A 15 14.51 -3.81 -1.07
N ARG A 16 14.47 -2.58 -0.53
CA ARG A 16 14.19 -2.36 0.89
C ARG A 16 12.78 -2.82 1.26
N ILE A 17 11.80 -2.59 0.40
CA ILE A 17 10.42 -3.08 0.61
C ILE A 17 10.39 -4.61 0.64
N GLU A 18 11.07 -5.29 -0.28
CA GLU A 18 11.20 -6.76 -0.25
C GLU A 18 11.82 -7.24 1.07
N ASN A 19 12.91 -6.60 1.51
CA ASN A 19 13.59 -6.98 2.74
C ASN A 19 12.72 -6.75 4.00
N ILE A 20 11.93 -5.67 4.04
CA ILE A 20 11.04 -5.36 5.17
C ILE A 20 9.84 -6.30 5.22
N THR A 21 9.22 -6.56 4.07
CA THR A 21 7.94 -7.29 3.98
C THR A 21 8.13 -8.80 3.90
N GLY A 22 9.33 -9.27 3.51
CA GLY A 22 9.60 -10.66 3.17
C GLY A 22 8.95 -11.11 1.85
N LEU A 23 8.24 -10.22 1.15
CA LEU A 23 7.57 -10.54 -0.12
C LEU A 23 8.46 -10.22 -1.32
N SER A 24 8.40 -11.08 -2.34
CA SER A 24 9.08 -10.87 -3.62
C SER A 24 8.58 -9.63 -4.34
N LYS A 25 9.52 -8.81 -4.82
CA LYS A 25 9.20 -7.67 -5.68
C LYS A 25 9.07 -8.04 -7.15
N LYS A 26 9.36 -9.29 -7.55
CA LYS A 26 9.44 -9.70 -8.97
C LYS A 26 8.15 -9.46 -9.75
N SER A 27 7.01 -9.69 -9.12
CA SER A 27 5.67 -9.47 -9.67
C SER A 27 5.05 -8.16 -9.18
N ALA A 28 5.76 -7.37 -8.38
CA ALA A 28 5.22 -6.13 -7.84
C ALA A 28 5.14 -5.05 -8.92
N GLU A 29 4.11 -4.21 -8.84
CA GLU A 29 3.93 -3.08 -9.75
C GLU A 29 5.06 -2.05 -9.56
N SER A 30 5.28 -1.22 -10.58
CA SER A 30 6.18 -0.06 -10.48
C SER A 30 5.73 0.89 -9.37
N LEU A 31 6.66 1.64 -8.79
CA LEU A 31 6.35 2.52 -7.66
C LEU A 31 5.44 3.66 -8.13
N PHE A 32 4.22 3.75 -7.61
CA PHE A 32 3.23 4.72 -8.08
C PHE A 32 3.16 5.94 -7.17
N VAL A 33 3.70 7.06 -7.64
CA VAL A 33 3.71 8.35 -6.94
C VAL A 33 2.45 9.14 -7.22
N GLN A 34 1.82 9.65 -6.16
CA GLN A 34 0.59 10.44 -6.20
C GLN A 34 0.74 11.73 -5.41
N ASN A 35 0.02 12.75 -5.84
CA ASN A 35 -0.04 14.06 -5.21
C ASN A 35 -1.49 14.43 -4.89
N TYR A 36 -1.73 14.92 -3.68
CA TYR A 36 -3.00 15.52 -3.28
C TYR A 36 -2.75 16.92 -2.72
N GLY A 37 -3.21 17.94 -3.45
CA GLY A 37 -3.30 19.31 -2.96
C GLY A 37 -4.49 19.53 -2.02
N ILE A 38 -4.79 20.78 -1.68
CA ILE A 38 -5.92 21.15 -0.82
C ILE A 38 -7.23 20.58 -1.37
N GLY A 39 -8.02 19.95 -0.50
CA GLY A 39 -9.27 19.25 -0.85
C GLY A 39 -9.06 17.88 -1.50
N GLY A 40 -7.86 17.58 -2.00
CA GLY A 40 -7.50 16.30 -2.58
C GLY A 40 -7.66 15.17 -1.57
N ARG A 41 -8.38 14.13 -1.98
CA ARG A 41 -8.74 12.96 -1.17
C ARG A 41 -8.83 11.72 -2.03
N TYR A 42 -9.00 10.57 -1.40
CA TYR A 42 -9.31 9.32 -2.08
C TYR A 42 -10.42 8.60 -1.34
N GLU A 43 -11.46 8.20 -2.05
CA GLU A 43 -12.65 7.59 -1.46
C GLU A 43 -12.34 6.21 -0.86
N PRO A 44 -13.13 5.74 0.13
CA PRO A 44 -12.96 4.42 0.71
C PRO A 44 -13.00 3.29 -0.32
N HIS A 45 -11.96 2.46 -0.35
CA HIS A 45 -11.80 1.38 -1.33
C HIS A 45 -10.96 0.22 -0.76
N TYR A 46 -10.87 -0.85 -1.55
CA TYR A 46 -9.90 -1.93 -1.39
C TYR A 46 -8.89 -1.84 -2.52
N ASP A 47 -7.62 -2.13 -2.22
CA ASP A 47 -6.58 -2.18 -3.26
C ASP A 47 -6.72 -3.41 -4.16
N GLU A 48 -7.33 -4.49 -3.65
CA GLU A 48 -7.62 -5.71 -4.38
C GLU A 48 -9.11 -5.83 -4.72
N LEU A 49 -9.43 -6.19 -5.96
CA LEU A 49 -10.79 -6.19 -6.52
C LEU A 49 -11.28 -7.58 -6.97
N GLY A 50 -10.57 -8.66 -6.61
CA GLY A 50 -11.00 -10.05 -6.79
C GLY A 50 -10.60 -10.67 -8.14
N TYR A 51 -9.47 -10.27 -8.72
CA TYR A 51 -8.96 -10.85 -9.97
C TYR A 51 -7.98 -12.01 -9.73
N GLU A 52 -7.85 -12.93 -10.70
CA GLU A 52 -6.75 -13.88 -10.73
C GLU A 52 -5.40 -13.11 -10.74
N ASN A 53 -4.47 -13.49 -9.85
CA ASN A 53 -3.21 -12.77 -9.56
C ASN A 53 -3.36 -11.36 -8.93
N GLY A 54 -4.31 -11.19 -8.02
CA GLY A 54 -4.49 -9.96 -7.26
C GLY A 54 -3.27 -9.45 -6.47
N ARG A 55 -3.37 -8.19 -6.02
CA ARG A 55 -2.48 -7.49 -5.09
C ARG A 55 -2.61 -8.08 -3.70
N ILE A 56 -1.64 -8.89 -3.28
CA ILE A 56 -1.61 -9.50 -1.95
C ILE A 56 -1.32 -8.50 -0.83
N ALA A 57 -0.60 -7.42 -1.14
CA ALA A 57 -0.16 -6.44 -0.15
C ALA A 57 0.06 -5.05 -0.74
N THR A 58 -0.02 -4.05 0.13
CA THR A 58 0.28 -2.66 -0.21
C THR A 58 1.30 -2.09 0.77
N PHE A 59 2.29 -1.38 0.22
CA PHE A 59 3.26 -0.59 0.96
C PHE A 59 3.15 0.89 0.52
N LEU A 60 2.58 1.73 1.39
CA LEU A 60 2.36 3.15 1.13
C LEU A 60 3.41 3.98 1.88
N ILE A 61 4.20 4.76 1.14
CA ILE A 61 5.25 5.64 1.66
C ILE A 61 4.74 7.08 1.69
N TYR A 62 4.90 7.77 2.82
CA TYR A 62 4.65 9.20 2.91
C TYR A 62 5.91 9.99 2.50
N MET A 63 5.82 10.76 1.42
CA MET A 63 6.94 11.52 0.86
C MET A 63 6.96 12.99 1.32
N SER A 64 5.89 13.44 1.97
CA SER A 64 5.78 14.76 2.59
C SER A 64 5.09 14.68 3.95
N ASP A 65 5.38 15.66 4.80
CA ASP A 65 4.55 15.98 5.96
C ASP A 65 3.31 16.74 5.47
N VAL A 66 2.20 16.58 6.18
CA VAL A 66 0.96 17.32 5.91
C VAL A 66 0.56 18.06 7.17
N GLU A 67 0.36 19.37 7.06
CA GLU A 67 0.11 20.23 8.22
C GLU A 67 -1.27 19.93 8.83
N ILE A 68 -2.32 19.85 8.01
CA ILE A 68 -3.68 19.56 8.45
C ILE A 68 -4.39 18.67 7.43
N GLY A 69 -5.06 17.62 7.91
CA GLY A 69 -5.78 16.65 7.09
C GLY A 69 -4.87 15.59 6.48
N GLY A 70 -5.26 15.02 5.34
CA GLY A 70 -4.43 14.09 4.55
C GLY A 70 -4.18 12.71 5.17
N ALA A 71 -4.79 12.38 6.31
CA ALA A 71 -4.64 11.07 6.95
C ALA A 71 -4.99 9.91 6.01
N THR A 72 -4.32 8.78 6.16
CA THR A 72 -4.82 7.51 5.62
C THR A 72 -5.60 6.82 6.74
N VAL A 73 -6.82 6.41 6.45
CA VAL A 73 -7.74 5.84 7.45
C VAL A 73 -8.21 4.47 7.04
N PHE A 74 -8.36 3.58 8.01
CA PHE A 74 -9.01 2.28 7.86
C PHE A 74 -10.29 2.31 8.72
N PRO A 75 -11.43 2.76 8.16
CA PRO A 75 -12.64 3.05 8.93
C PRO A 75 -13.16 1.84 9.70
N ASP A 76 -13.13 0.65 9.11
CA ASP A 76 -13.76 -0.55 9.67
C ASP A 76 -13.00 -1.08 10.91
N VAL A 77 -11.70 -0.76 11.03
CA VAL A 77 -10.87 -1.10 12.19
C VAL A 77 -10.49 0.10 13.06
N GLY A 78 -11.00 1.30 12.75
CA GLY A 78 -10.78 2.51 13.54
C GLY A 78 -9.34 3.05 13.55
N VAL A 79 -8.53 2.75 12.53
CA VAL A 79 -7.12 3.18 12.47
C VAL A 79 -6.97 4.48 11.67
N VAL A 80 -6.21 5.43 12.21
CA VAL A 80 -5.91 6.72 11.57
C VAL A 80 -4.40 6.96 11.55
N LEU A 81 -3.86 7.18 10.36
CA LEU A 81 -2.43 7.36 10.13
C LEU A 81 -2.17 8.75 9.57
N LYS A 82 -1.51 9.60 10.38
CA LYS A 82 -1.12 10.94 9.94
C LYS A 82 0.12 10.86 9.04
N PRO A 83 0.16 11.55 7.90
CA PRO A 83 1.33 11.55 7.02
C PRO A 83 2.53 12.17 7.76
N LYS A 84 3.62 11.41 7.82
CA LYS A 84 4.92 11.88 8.30
C LYS A 84 5.99 11.52 7.28
N LYS A 85 6.72 12.50 6.78
CA LYS A 85 7.71 12.29 5.72
C LYS A 85 8.71 11.21 6.10
N GLY A 86 8.93 10.26 5.18
CA GLY A 86 9.85 9.14 5.35
C GLY A 86 9.28 7.95 6.11
N SER A 87 8.07 8.06 6.68
CA SER A 87 7.36 6.90 7.24
C SER A 87 6.59 6.14 6.16
N ALA A 88 6.18 4.91 6.48
CA ALA A 88 5.37 4.08 5.61
C ALA A 88 4.35 3.28 6.43
N VAL A 89 3.29 2.85 5.76
CA VAL A 89 2.33 1.88 6.27
C VAL A 89 2.27 0.69 5.33
N PHE A 90 2.16 -0.50 5.91
CA PHE A 90 2.10 -1.76 5.21
C PHE A 90 0.91 -2.58 5.71
N TRP A 91 0.18 -3.21 4.80
CA TRP A 91 -0.89 -4.16 5.12
C TRP A 91 -1.03 -5.21 4.02
N PHE A 92 -1.71 -6.30 4.36
CA PHE A 92 -2.05 -7.36 3.41
C PHE A 92 -3.49 -7.20 2.96
N ASN A 93 -3.73 -7.07 1.65
CA ASN A 93 -5.09 -6.94 1.10
C ASN A 93 -5.84 -8.27 1.10
N LEU A 94 -5.11 -9.39 1.12
CA LEU A 94 -5.66 -10.73 1.12
C LEU A 94 -5.33 -11.48 2.42
N ARG A 95 -6.29 -12.28 2.89
CA ARG A 95 -6.10 -13.31 3.91
C ARG A 95 -5.25 -14.47 3.36
N LYS A 96 -4.79 -15.37 4.22
CA LYS A 96 -3.98 -16.52 3.77
C LYS A 96 -4.79 -17.52 2.95
N ASN A 97 -6.11 -17.55 3.12
CA ASN A 97 -7.04 -18.28 2.26
C ASN A 97 -7.25 -17.65 0.86
N GLY A 98 -6.65 -16.49 0.58
CA GLY A 98 -6.75 -15.78 -0.70
C GLY A 98 -7.95 -14.82 -0.83
N ASN A 99 -8.87 -14.80 0.13
CA ASN A 99 -9.99 -13.87 0.13
C ASN A 99 -9.54 -12.45 0.48
N VAL A 100 -10.22 -11.45 -0.08
CA VAL A 100 -10.01 -10.04 0.29
C VAL A 100 -10.27 -9.85 1.78
N ASP A 101 -9.32 -9.22 2.47
CA ASP A 101 -9.50 -8.84 3.86
C ASP A 101 -10.31 -7.54 3.96
N LEU A 102 -11.59 -7.67 4.30
CA LEU A 102 -12.52 -6.54 4.39
C LEU A 102 -12.11 -5.51 5.45
N ASN A 103 -11.25 -5.89 6.41
CA ASN A 103 -10.69 -4.95 7.39
C ASN A 103 -9.72 -3.93 6.78
N THR A 104 -9.32 -4.13 5.51
CA THR A 104 -8.35 -3.27 4.82
C THR A 104 -9.00 -2.20 3.94
N LYS A 105 -10.33 -2.04 4.04
CA LYS A 105 -11.00 -0.89 3.45
C LYS A 105 -10.33 0.37 3.97
N HIS A 106 -9.85 1.21 3.06
CA HIS A 106 -9.09 2.39 3.45
C HIS A 106 -9.37 3.58 2.54
N ALA A 107 -9.06 4.77 3.03
CA ALA A 107 -9.31 6.03 2.35
C ALA A 107 -8.19 7.04 2.63
N GLY A 108 -8.08 8.05 1.77
CA GLY A 108 -7.27 9.25 2.02
C GLY A 108 -8.17 10.41 2.43
N CYS A 109 -8.07 10.88 3.68
CA CYS A 109 -8.77 12.08 4.13
C CYS A 109 -8.35 13.31 3.30
N PRO A 110 -9.24 14.29 3.14
CA PRO A 110 -8.92 15.52 2.43
C PRO A 110 -7.73 16.24 3.09
N VAL A 111 -6.81 16.74 2.26
CA VAL A 111 -5.76 17.66 2.71
C VAL A 111 -6.41 19.02 2.95
N LEU A 112 -6.30 19.53 4.17
CA LEU A 112 -6.88 20.84 4.52
C LEU A 112 -5.82 21.95 4.46
N ARG A 113 -4.56 21.60 4.75
CA ARG A 113 -3.42 22.53 4.66
C ARG A 113 -2.13 21.77 4.36
N GLY A 114 -1.34 22.29 3.42
CA GLY A 114 -0.12 21.65 2.92
C GLY A 114 -0.35 20.84 1.64
N ASN A 115 0.50 19.84 1.40
CA ASN A 115 0.47 19.02 0.19
C ASN A 115 0.93 17.59 0.50
N LYS A 116 0.11 16.59 0.16
CA LYS A 116 0.38 15.17 0.42
C LYS A 116 1.00 14.51 -0.82
N TRP A 117 2.26 14.11 -0.70
CA TRP A 117 2.92 13.22 -1.65
C TRP A 117 3.02 11.82 -1.04
N VAL A 118 2.63 10.82 -1.81
CA VAL A 118 2.76 9.41 -1.42
C VAL A 118 3.27 8.56 -2.57
N ALA A 119 3.88 7.43 -2.24
CA ALA A 119 4.25 6.41 -3.20
C ALA A 119 3.70 5.05 -2.78
N ASN A 120 2.92 4.39 -3.65
CA ASN A 120 2.42 3.04 -3.46
C ASN A 120 3.32 2.02 -4.14
N LYS A 121 3.58 0.92 -3.44
CA LYS A 121 4.09 -0.32 -4.01
C LYS A 121 3.05 -1.41 -3.76
N TRP A 122 2.41 -1.86 -4.83
CA TRP A 122 1.50 -3.00 -4.80
C TRP A 122 2.25 -4.26 -5.16
N ILE A 123 2.08 -5.30 -4.34
CA ILE A 123 2.75 -6.59 -4.49
C ILE A 123 1.71 -7.62 -4.88
N HIS A 124 1.96 -8.42 -5.92
CA HIS A 124 1.02 -9.44 -6.39
C HIS A 124 1.21 -10.78 -5.67
N VAL A 125 0.17 -11.62 -5.71
CA VAL A 125 0.19 -13.00 -5.19
C VAL A 125 1.21 -13.87 -5.92
N PHE A 126 1.31 -13.72 -7.24
CA PHE A 126 2.25 -14.48 -8.06
C PHE A 126 3.70 -14.25 -7.60
N GLY A 127 4.51 -15.31 -7.52
CA GLY A 127 5.89 -15.25 -7.04
C GLY A 127 6.05 -15.24 -5.51
N GLN A 128 4.96 -15.45 -4.76
CA GLN A 128 4.95 -15.56 -3.29
C GLN A 128 4.69 -16.99 -2.79
N GLU A 129 4.60 -17.98 -3.68
CA GLU A 129 4.13 -19.35 -3.40
C GLU A 129 4.90 -20.00 -2.24
N PHE A 130 6.20 -19.74 -2.16
CA PHE A 130 7.08 -20.26 -1.11
C PHE A 130 7.37 -19.27 0.02
N ARG A 131 6.94 -18.01 -0.10
CA ARG A 131 7.19 -16.94 0.87
C ARG A 131 5.98 -16.68 1.77
N ARG A 132 4.77 -16.96 1.28
CA ARG A 132 3.52 -16.80 2.02
C ARG A 132 2.58 -17.99 1.74
N PRO A 133 2.84 -19.16 2.37
CA PRO A 133 1.98 -20.33 2.19
C PRO A 133 0.56 -20.05 2.70
N CYS A 134 -0.42 -20.67 2.04
CA CYS A 134 -1.82 -20.62 2.45
C CYS A 134 -2.01 -21.23 3.85
N SER A 135 -3.03 -20.77 4.58
CA SER A 135 -3.40 -21.40 5.85
C SER A 135 -4.27 -22.63 5.59
N LEU A 136 -4.20 -23.60 6.50
CA LEU A 136 -5.17 -24.71 6.57
C LEU A 136 -6.49 -24.25 7.24
N SER A 137 -6.48 -23.11 7.93
CA SER A 137 -7.68 -22.50 8.51
C SER A 137 -8.40 -21.65 7.47
N TYR A 138 -9.70 -21.92 7.30
CA TYR A 138 -10.55 -21.12 6.41
C TYR A 138 -10.71 -19.66 6.89
N LEU A 139 -10.51 -19.39 8.18
CA LEU A 139 -10.72 -18.06 8.77
C LEU A 139 -9.48 -17.15 8.70
N GLU A 140 -8.32 -17.69 8.30
CA GLU A 140 -7.01 -17.01 8.28
C GLU A 140 -6.54 -16.59 6.89
#